data_AF-A0A445D3Q0-F1
#
_entry.id   AF-A0A445D3Q0-F1
#
_cell.length_a   1.000
_cell.length_b   1.000
_cell.length_c   1.000
_cell.angle_alpha   90.00
_cell.angle_beta   90.00
_cell.angle_gamma   90.00
#
_symmetry.space_group_name_H-M   'P 1'
#
loop_
_entity.id
_entity.type
_entity.pdbx_description
1 polymer ?
#
loop_
_entity_poly.entity_id
_entity_poly.type
_entity_poly.pdbx_seq_one_letter_code
_entity_poly.pdbx_strand_id
1 'polypeptide(L)'
;MILNYNKILIKLLNKITLWDKSELRINLSVLFSIKCNVGESIDKYLARFKNMKNRCFTSVSESEVVKMVVNGLEFGVKKKLEDQQYHDMTQLVENIRQIKQLKVEKETKYKEVIKKNK
;
A
#
# COMPACT_ATOMS: atom_id res chain seq x y z
N MET A 1 -18.79 -26.58 -30.95
CA MET A 1 -19.19 -25.15 -30.90
C MET A 1 -18.87 -24.43 -29.57
N ILE A 2 -18.72 -25.12 -28.44
CA ILE A 2 -18.54 -24.49 -27.11
C ILE A 2 -17.20 -23.76 -26.92
N LEU A 3 -16.11 -24.24 -27.53
CA LEU A 3 -14.76 -23.65 -27.38
C LEU A 3 -14.65 -22.23 -27.95
N ASN A 4 -15.46 -21.88 -28.95
CA ASN A 4 -15.44 -20.55 -29.57
C ASN A 4 -16.02 -19.48 -28.63
N TYR A 5 -17.05 -19.86 -27.87
CA TYR A 5 -17.70 -18.98 -26.90
C TYR A 5 -16.76 -18.59 -25.77
N ASN A 6 -16.01 -19.55 -25.21
CA ASN A 6 -15.02 -19.29 -24.16
C ASN A 6 -13.90 -18.37 -24.66
N LYS A 7 -13.45 -18.54 -25.91
CA LYS A 7 -12.41 -17.69 -26.51
C LYS A 7 -12.90 -16.25 -26.72
N ILE A 8 -14.15 -16.08 -27.14
CA ILE A 8 -14.79 -14.76 -27.26
C ILE A 8 -14.99 -14.12 -25.89
N LEU A 9 -15.44 -14.89 -24.90
CA LEU A 9 -15.65 -14.44 -23.52
C LEU A 9 -14.34 -13.93 -22.90
N ILE A 10 -13.24 -14.70 -23.04
CA ILE A 10 -11.92 -14.30 -22.55
C ILE A 10 -11.44 -13.04 -23.27
N LYS A 11 -11.67 -12.93 -24.59
CA LYS A 11 -11.26 -11.74 -25.37
C LYS A 11 -12.06 -10.50 -24.97
N LEU A 12 -13.35 -10.64 -24.69
CA LEU A 12 -14.23 -9.58 -24.17
C LEU A 12 -13.86 -9.21 -22.73
N LEU A 13 -13.64 -10.17 -21.84
CA LEU A 13 -13.19 -9.94 -20.47
C LEU A 13 -11.85 -9.20 -20.46
N ASN A 14 -10.90 -9.61 -21.31
CA ASN A 14 -9.62 -8.90 -21.45
C ASN A 14 -9.82 -7.49 -22.00
N LYS A 15 -10.70 -7.30 -22.98
CA LYS A 15 -10.99 -5.98 -23.57
C LYS A 15 -11.69 -5.05 -22.58
N ILE A 16 -12.63 -5.55 -21.77
CA ILE A 16 -13.28 -4.82 -20.67
C ILE A 16 -12.24 -4.48 -19.59
N THR A 17 -11.41 -5.45 -19.20
CA THR A 17 -10.31 -5.23 -18.24
C THR A 17 -9.29 -4.20 -18.75
N LEU A 18 -9.01 -4.20 -20.06
CA LEU A 18 -8.14 -3.22 -20.71
C LEU A 18 -8.80 -1.84 -20.83
N TRP A 19 -10.11 -1.78 -21.10
CA TRP A 19 -10.90 -0.55 -21.18
C TRP A 19 -10.93 0.16 -19.82
N ASP A 20 -11.22 -0.59 -18.75
CA ASP A 20 -11.24 -0.11 -17.36
C ASP A 20 -9.84 0.39 -16.89
N LYS A 21 -8.76 -0.25 -17.36
CA LYS A 21 -7.38 0.23 -17.15
C LYS A 21 -7.03 1.49 -17.95
N SER A 22 -7.71 1.74 -19.08
CA SER A 22 -7.37 2.82 -20.00
C SER A 22 -7.97 4.18 -19.65
N GLU A 23 -9.13 4.22 -18.99
CA GLU A 23 -9.87 5.47 -18.76
C GLU A 23 -9.29 6.37 -17.66
N LEU A 24 -8.36 5.89 -16.84
CA LEU A 24 -7.70 6.73 -15.85
C LEU A 24 -6.23 6.34 -15.69
N ARG A 25 -5.48 6.48 -16.78
CA ARG A 25 -4.01 6.50 -16.73
C ARG A 25 -3.59 7.60 -15.78
N ILE A 26 -2.86 7.24 -14.73
CA ILE A 26 -2.37 8.20 -13.76
C ILE A 26 -0.89 8.47 -14.00
N ASN A 27 -0.51 9.73 -13.87
CA ASN A 27 0.89 10.14 -13.94
C ASN A 27 1.62 9.74 -12.65
N LEU A 28 2.95 9.80 -12.70
CA LEU A 28 3.80 9.47 -11.55
C LEU A 28 3.52 10.38 -10.35
N SER A 29 3.20 11.66 -10.56
CA SER A 29 2.91 12.60 -9.47
C SER A 29 1.65 12.26 -8.67
N VAL A 30 0.61 11.73 -9.33
CA VAL A 30 -0.58 11.19 -8.66
C VAL A 30 -0.22 9.94 -7.85
N LEU A 31 0.68 9.08 -8.33
CA LEU A 31 1.15 7.94 -7.54
C LEU A 31 1.90 8.38 -6.28
N PHE A 32 2.76 9.40 -6.39
CA PHE A 32 3.51 9.99 -5.27
C PHE A 32 2.63 10.67 -4.21
N SER A 33 1.44 11.15 -4.58
CA SER A 33 0.55 11.85 -3.65
C SER A 33 -0.29 10.91 -2.78
N ILE A 34 -0.24 9.60 -3.02
CA ILE A 34 -1.03 8.62 -2.27
C ILE A 34 -0.47 8.43 -0.86
N LYS A 35 -1.24 8.89 0.12
CA LYS A 35 -0.93 8.74 1.54
C LYS A 35 -1.83 7.71 2.22
N CYS A 36 -1.32 7.12 3.29
CA CYS A 36 -2.07 6.32 4.24
C CYS A 36 -2.99 7.28 5.02
N ASN A 37 -4.28 7.00 5.01
CA ASN A 37 -5.24 7.83 5.73
C ASN A 37 -5.15 7.57 7.24
N VAL A 38 -5.56 8.54 8.05
CA VAL A 38 -5.57 8.40 9.51
C VAL A 38 -6.52 7.25 9.89
N GLY A 39 -6.03 6.32 10.70
CA GLY A 39 -6.79 5.14 11.13
C GLY A 39 -6.93 4.05 10.06
N GLU A 40 -6.33 4.21 8.89
CA GLU A 40 -6.32 3.18 7.86
C GLU A 40 -5.35 2.04 8.21
N SER A 41 -5.79 0.79 7.96
CA SER A 41 -4.90 -0.36 8.08
C SER A 41 -3.84 -0.33 6.97
N ILE A 42 -2.66 -0.87 7.27
CA ILE A 42 -1.56 -0.88 6.30
C ILE A 42 -1.94 -1.68 5.04
N ASP A 43 -2.65 -2.79 5.20
CA ASP A 43 -3.07 -3.65 4.09
C ASP A 43 -4.05 -2.93 3.16
N LYS A 44 -4.98 -2.13 3.71
CA LYS A 44 -5.94 -1.33 2.92
C LYS A 44 -5.24 -0.22 2.15
N TYR A 45 -4.31 0.49 2.78
CA TYR A 45 -3.48 1.49 2.12
C TYR A 45 -2.68 0.86 0.96
N LEU A 46 -2.03 -0.27 1.19
CA LEU A 46 -1.22 -0.93 0.17
C LEU A 46 -2.04 -1.49 -0.98
N ALA A 47 -3.25 -1.98 -0.72
CA ALA A 47 -4.17 -2.40 -1.77
C ALA A 47 -4.53 -1.23 -2.70
N ARG A 48 -4.84 -0.05 -2.13
CA ARG A 48 -5.08 1.19 -2.89
C ARG A 48 -3.85 1.62 -3.67
N PHE A 49 -2.69 1.63 -3.03
CA PHE A 49 -1.43 2.01 -3.67
C PHE A 49 -1.11 1.09 -4.86
N LYS A 50 -1.22 -0.24 -4.69
CA LYS A 50 -0.98 -1.23 -5.75
C LYS A 50 -1.97 -1.09 -6.90
N ASN A 51 -3.25 -0.85 -6.61
CA ASN A 51 -4.26 -0.59 -7.64
C ASN A 51 -3.86 0.64 -8.48
N MET A 52 -3.43 1.72 -7.83
CA MET A 52 -3.02 2.94 -8.51
C MET A 52 -1.70 2.76 -9.28
N LYS A 53 -0.71 2.06 -8.71
CA LYS A 53 0.54 1.68 -9.39
C LYS A 53 0.28 0.90 -10.67
N ASN A 54 -0.69 -0.03 -10.67
CA ASN A 54 -1.06 -0.82 -11.85
C ASN A 54 -1.68 0.01 -12.99
N ARG A 55 -2.13 1.24 -12.68
CA ARG A 55 -2.68 2.22 -13.63
C ARG A 55 -1.66 3.28 -14.03
N CYS A 56 -0.49 3.30 -13.39
CA CYS A 56 0.59 4.21 -13.75
C CYS A 56 1.28 3.71 -15.02
N PHE A 57 1.39 4.58 -16.02
CA PHE A 57 2.02 4.24 -17.29
C PHE A 57 3.56 4.26 -17.21
N THR A 58 4.10 4.99 -16.22
CA THR A 58 5.54 5.09 -16.00
C THR A 58 6.05 3.83 -15.32
N SER A 59 7.09 3.22 -15.88
CA SER A 59 7.80 2.13 -15.19
C SER A 59 8.51 2.71 -13.97
N VAL A 60 8.24 2.15 -12.80
CA VAL A 60 8.82 2.56 -11.52
C VAL A 60 9.56 1.37 -10.94
N SER A 61 10.82 1.60 -10.55
CA SER A 61 11.64 0.58 -9.89
C SER A 61 11.05 0.19 -8.53
N GLU A 62 11.33 -1.02 -8.06
CA GLU A 62 10.82 -1.47 -6.75
C GLU A 62 11.31 -0.59 -5.60
N SER A 63 12.57 -0.16 -5.64
CA SER A 63 13.14 0.75 -4.63
C SER A 63 12.44 2.11 -4.59
N GLU A 64 12.00 2.64 -5.74
CA GLU A 64 11.18 3.86 -5.78
C GLU A 64 9.77 3.64 -5.26
N VAL A 65 9.15 2.50 -5.60
CA VAL A 65 7.84 2.12 -5.03
C VAL A 65 7.92 2.06 -3.50
N VAL A 66 8.96 1.43 -2.97
CA VAL A 66 9.20 1.34 -1.53
C VAL A 66 9.36 2.74 -0.91
N LYS A 67 10.15 3.63 -1.52
CA LYS A 67 10.30 5.03 -1.07
C LYS A 67 8.98 5.80 -1.09
N MET A 68 8.16 5.63 -2.13
CA MET A 68 6.84 6.25 -2.22
C MET A 68 5.93 5.79 -1.09
N VAL A 69 5.89 4.48 -0.83
CA VAL A 69 5.10 3.90 0.25
C VAL A 69 5.56 4.45 1.60
N VAL A 70 6.86 4.46 1.89
CA VAL A 70 7.43 5.03 3.13
C VAL A 70 7.03 6.50 3.30
N ASN A 71 7.11 7.29 2.23
CA ASN A 71 6.73 8.71 2.23
C ASN A 71 5.23 8.93 2.47
N GLY A 72 4.39 7.97 2.07
CA GLY A 72 2.95 8.00 2.28
C GLY A 72 2.50 7.62 3.70
N LEU A 73 3.40 7.14 4.56
CA LEU A 73 3.06 6.73 5.93
C LEU A 73 2.96 7.92 6.89
N GLU A 74 2.24 7.69 7.99
CA GLU A 74 2.19 8.64 9.12
C GLU A 74 3.60 8.90 9.67
N PHE A 75 3.85 10.15 10.07
CA PHE A 75 5.17 10.61 10.54
C PHE A 75 5.78 9.72 11.63
N GLY A 76 4.99 9.28 12.60
CA GLY A 76 5.48 8.43 13.69
C GLY A 76 5.94 7.04 13.25
N VAL A 77 5.37 6.49 12.17
CA VAL A 77 5.83 5.23 11.56
C VAL A 77 7.04 5.52 10.68
N LYS A 78 6.94 6.52 9.80
CA LYS A 78 8.03 6.92 8.89
C LYS A 78 9.33 7.18 9.64
N LYS A 79 9.30 7.94 10.74
CA LYS A 79 10.48 8.26 11.56
C LYS A 79 11.20 7.03 12.11
N LYS A 80 10.47 5.94 12.39
CA LYS A 80 11.08 4.68 12.85
C LYS A 80 11.68 3.85 11.72
N LEU A 81 11.33 4.16 10.48
CA LEU A 81 11.84 3.52 9.27
C LEU A 81 13.02 4.28 8.66
N GLU A 82 13.28 5.53 9.07
CA GLU A 82 14.31 6.40 8.48
C GLU A 82 15.74 5.84 8.58
N ASP A 83 16.01 5.04 9.62
CA ASP A 83 17.33 4.40 9.82
C ASP A 83 17.52 3.11 8.99
N GLN A 84 16.50 2.67 8.26
CA GLN A 84 16.48 1.38 7.56
C GLN A 84 16.24 1.56 6.07
N GLN A 85 17.12 0.96 5.25
CA GLN A 85 16.89 0.88 3.81
C GLN A 85 16.10 -0.39 3.49
N TYR A 86 15.00 -0.22 2.79
CA TYR A 86 14.18 -1.32 2.28
C TYR A 86 14.32 -1.37 0.76
N HIS A 87 14.56 -2.57 0.24
CA HIS A 87 14.66 -2.81 -1.20
C HIS A 87 13.46 -3.60 -1.75
N ASP A 88 12.68 -4.21 -0.86
CA ASP A 88 11.49 -4.99 -1.18
C ASP A 88 10.31 -4.58 -0.29
N MET A 89 9.11 -4.68 -0.87
CA MET A 89 7.86 -4.38 -0.20
C MET A 89 7.55 -5.36 0.95
N THR A 90 7.95 -6.62 0.86
CA THR A 90 7.66 -7.63 1.89
C THR A 90 8.37 -7.27 3.20
N GLN A 91 9.66 -6.94 3.11
CA GLN A 91 10.45 -6.47 4.26
C GLN A 91 9.85 -5.22 4.91
N LEU A 92 9.44 -4.24 4.08
CA LEU A 92 8.83 -3.01 4.57
C LEU A 92 7.53 -3.28 5.33
N VAL A 93 6.64 -4.11 4.77
CA VAL A 93 5.32 -4.41 5.35
C VAL A 93 5.46 -5.08 6.70
N GLU A 94 6.36 -6.06 6.80
CA GLU A 94 6.59 -6.79 8.05
C GLU A 94 7.06 -5.85 9.15
N ASN A 95 8.00 -4.95 8.84
CA ASN A 95 8.50 -3.99 9.81
C ASN A 95 7.45 -2.95 10.23
N ILE A 96 6.62 -2.47 9.29
CA ILE A 96 5.49 -1.58 9.61
C ILE A 96 4.53 -2.25 10.61
N ARG A 97 4.23 -3.55 10.43
CA ARG A 97 3.37 -4.32 11.33
C ARG A 97 3.98 -4.38 12.73
N GLN A 98 5.26 -4.70 12.84
CA GLN A 98 5.99 -4.74 14.11
C GLN A 98 5.98 -3.37 14.81
N ILE A 99 6.25 -2.28 14.08
CA ILE A 99 6.23 -0.91 14.62
C ILE A 99 4.85 -0.54 15.17
N LYS A 100 3.77 -0.88 14.45
CA LYS A 100 2.39 -0.61 14.90
C LYS A 100 2.04 -1.45 16.14
N GLN A 101 2.42 -2.72 16.17
CA GLN A 101 2.19 -3.59 17.33
C GLN A 101 2.89 -3.06 18.59
N LEU A 102 4.17 -2.70 18.48
CA LEU A 102 4.94 -2.12 19.60
C LEU A 102 4.33 -0.81 20.11
N LYS A 103 3.69 -0.02 19.23
CA LYS A 103 2.99 1.20 19.62
C LYS A 103 1.75 0.88 20.48
N VAL A 104 0.93 -0.07 20.04
CA VAL A 104 -0.25 -0.53 20.78
C VAL A 104 0.14 -1.10 22.14
N GLU A 105 1.16 -1.95 22.21
CA GLU A 105 1.64 -2.54 23.46
C GLU A 105 2.10 -1.48 24.47
N LYS A 106 2.82 -0.45 24.00
CA LYS A 106 3.25 0.68 24.85
C LYS A 106 2.06 1.49 25.37
N GLU A 107 1.08 1.78 24.52
CA GLU A 107 -0.14 2.50 24.90
C GLU A 107 -0.97 1.71 25.92
N THR A 108 -1.08 0.39 25.76
CA THR A 108 -1.77 -0.49 26.70
C THR A 108 -1.07 -0.51 28.06
N LYS A 109 0.25 -0.71 28.09
CA LYS A 109 1.05 -0.66 29.34
C LYS A 109 0.90 0.67 30.07
N TYR A 110 0.94 1.78 29.34
CA TYR A 110 0.77 3.11 29.94
C TYR A 110 -0.61 3.30 30.59
N LYS A 111 -1.68 2.83 29.92
CA LYS A 111 -3.06 2.88 30.46
C LYS A 111 -3.21 2.01 31.72
N GLU A 112 -2.56 0.85 31.77
CA GLU A 112 -2.55 -0.01 32.95
C GLU A 112 -1.85 0.65 34.14
N VAL A 113 -0.72 1.31 33.91
CA VAL A 113 0.00 2.06 34.95
C VAL A 113 -0.86 3.19 35.52
N ILE A 114 -1.55 3.96 34.67
CA ILE A 114 -2.45 5.02 35.13
C ILE A 114 -3.60 4.47 35.98
N LYS A 115 -4.20 3.34 35.57
CA LYS A 115 -5.28 2.70 36.34
C LYS A 115 -4.83 2.18 37.71
N LYS A 116 -3.58 1.75 37.85
CA LYS A 116 -3.02 1.30 39.13
C LYS A 116 -2.70 2.43 40.11
N ASN A 117 -2.52 3.65 39.58
CA ASN A 117 -2.20 4.85 40.36
C ASN A 117 -3.43 5.73 40.68
N LYS A 118 -4.64 5.26 40.33
CA LYS A 118 -5.93 5.85 40.69
C LYS A 118 -6.63 4.96 41.69
#